data_AF-A0A7Y2ZEP0-F1
#
_entry.id   AF-A0A7Y2ZEP0-F1
#
_cell.length_a   1.000
_cell.length_b   1.000
_cell.length_c   1.000
_cell.angle_alpha   90.00
_cell.angle_beta   90.00
_cell.angle_gamma   90.00
#
_symmetry.space_group_name_H-M   'P 1'
#
loop_
_entity.id
_entity.type
_entity.pdbx_description
1 polymer ?
#
loop_
_entity_poly.entity_id
_entity_poly.type
_entity_poly.pdbx_seq_one_letter_code
_entity_poly.pdbx_strand_id
1 'polypeptide(L)'
;MTAPFVGIQISPISFVDEGVDTVLDTLQNRVGVNVLMLGTVSWLGLKSGRSISHELDGWPDHGVPEPYQMRGGAYFEPDPRYYADTFMADYRSRDPEFAGKDILKMVVPEAHERGMKVYIELMEPFFKYAGHGSAASVEIPTLGQAMEVDLFGRIGGEPSTSNPGYRKWIHSMIEDQVRNHDLDGVMWCNERNSPLDTLIRGGAPGDFSEASRREAIERGVDVEACRQALLRLYDFMQEAAAGKRFADGPLVTFLRVLLDNPEALIWEKFWLERNKDLDRELYGLVKWCKPHLPFGLNVWNRNHFNLLRRAQWPWREQTRYADFVKPITYQHQAGEIWHREVGFLRSTILRDFEPDETSRALFRVLGLNEAPFDEVIAAGMDPDTYVYGQCADAVRGVDGQAKVYMGVGVDAPRTRPDTATCSRDIVYRSVMATYRAGGDGVVLAPNYASMHLAHLDGVAEALDELGLR
;
A
#
# COMPACT_ATOMS: atom_id res chain seq x y z
N MET A 1 -25.14 1.66 20.70
CA MET A 1 -24.10 2.21 19.79
C MET A 1 -23.69 1.09 18.86
N THR A 2 -23.45 1.35 17.57
CA THR A 2 -22.88 0.35 16.66
C THR A 2 -21.45 0.03 17.09
N ALA A 3 -21.05 -1.24 17.06
CA ALA A 3 -19.69 -1.65 17.41
C ALA A 3 -18.65 -0.88 16.53
N PRO A 4 -17.49 -0.50 17.09
CA PRO A 4 -16.44 0.18 16.33
C PRO A 4 -15.90 -0.70 15.20
N PHE A 5 -15.29 -0.11 14.18
CA PHE A 5 -14.58 -0.89 13.17
C PHE A 5 -13.16 -1.21 13.66
N VAL A 6 -12.91 -2.48 14.02
CA VAL A 6 -11.60 -2.96 14.47
C VAL A 6 -11.16 -4.08 13.53
N GLY A 7 -10.45 -3.68 12.48
CA GLY A 7 -9.94 -4.57 11.44
C GLY A 7 -8.54 -5.09 11.74
N ILE A 8 -8.18 -6.24 11.16
CA ILE A 8 -6.80 -6.73 11.12
C ILE A 8 -6.45 -7.29 9.74
N GLN A 9 -5.30 -6.89 9.21
CA GLN A 9 -4.70 -7.52 8.02
C GLN A 9 -4.11 -8.86 8.42
N ILE A 10 -4.58 -9.93 7.79
CA ILE A 10 -4.22 -11.29 8.17
C ILE A 10 -3.88 -12.14 6.96
N SER A 11 -2.72 -12.78 7.05
CA SER A 11 -2.23 -13.74 6.08
C SER A 11 -3.04 -15.04 6.14
N PRO A 12 -3.27 -15.70 4.99
CA PRO A 12 -3.87 -17.02 4.94
C PRO A 12 -3.01 -18.07 5.67
N ILE A 13 -1.70 -17.84 5.83
CA ILE A 13 -0.80 -18.80 6.51
C ILE A 13 -1.11 -18.94 7.99
N SER A 14 -1.61 -17.87 8.65
CA SER A 14 -1.93 -17.91 10.08
C SER A 14 -3.00 -18.96 10.39
N PHE A 15 -4.00 -19.10 9.52
CA PHE A 15 -5.04 -20.12 9.67
C PHE A 15 -4.53 -21.54 9.40
N VAL A 16 -3.48 -21.68 8.58
CA VAL A 16 -2.82 -22.96 8.32
C VAL A 16 -1.93 -23.38 9.50
N ASP A 17 -1.19 -22.42 10.05
CA ASP A 17 -0.23 -22.64 11.13
C ASP A 17 -0.92 -22.85 12.49
N GLU A 18 -1.99 -22.10 12.77
CA GLU A 18 -2.60 -22.02 14.11
C GLU A 18 -4.01 -22.65 14.19
N GLY A 19 -4.66 -22.85 13.04
CA GLY A 19 -6.05 -23.29 12.94
C GLY A 19 -7.05 -22.13 12.98
N VAL A 20 -8.21 -22.32 12.32
CA VAL A 20 -9.21 -21.25 12.15
C VAL A 20 -9.78 -20.80 13.49
N ASP A 21 -10.28 -21.72 14.31
CA ASP A 21 -10.89 -21.40 15.61
C ASP A 21 -9.92 -20.62 16.52
N THR A 22 -8.70 -21.11 16.67
CA THR A 22 -7.68 -20.49 17.52
C THR A 22 -7.41 -19.04 17.13
N VAL A 23 -7.25 -18.78 15.84
CA VAL A 23 -6.98 -17.43 15.32
C VAL A 23 -8.16 -16.51 15.58
N LEU A 24 -9.37 -16.94 15.20
CA LEU A 24 -10.58 -16.12 15.35
C LEU A 24 -10.87 -15.83 16.82
N ASP A 25 -10.78 -16.84 17.69
CA ASP A 25 -11.02 -16.70 19.12
C ASP A 25 -9.97 -15.80 19.77
N THR A 26 -8.70 -15.89 19.36
CA THR A 26 -7.63 -15.01 19.86
C THR A 26 -7.90 -13.56 19.46
N LEU A 27 -8.18 -13.31 18.18
CA LEU A 27 -8.40 -11.96 17.66
C LEU A 27 -9.64 -11.31 18.29
N GLN A 28 -10.74 -12.06 18.42
CA GLN A 28 -11.96 -11.56 19.04
C GLN A 28 -11.80 -11.39 20.55
N ASN A 29 -11.41 -12.45 21.26
CA ASN A 29 -11.47 -12.49 22.72
C ASN A 29 -10.26 -11.90 23.44
N ARG A 30 -9.10 -11.77 22.79
CA ARG A 30 -7.93 -11.11 23.37
C ARG A 30 -7.80 -9.66 22.92
N VAL A 31 -8.04 -9.38 21.64
CA VAL A 31 -7.76 -8.07 21.03
C VAL A 31 -9.01 -7.20 20.84
N GLY A 32 -10.17 -7.80 20.58
CA GLY A 32 -11.40 -7.07 20.24
C GLY A 32 -11.56 -6.81 18.73
N VAL A 33 -10.88 -7.58 17.89
CA VAL A 33 -11.06 -7.52 16.43
C VAL A 33 -12.43 -8.04 16.05
N ASN A 34 -13.10 -7.34 15.13
CA ASN A 34 -14.39 -7.76 14.57
C ASN A 34 -14.44 -7.75 13.04
N VAL A 35 -13.34 -7.36 12.36
CA VAL A 35 -13.22 -7.46 10.90
C VAL A 35 -11.88 -8.08 10.51
N LEU A 36 -11.91 -9.11 9.68
CA LEU A 36 -10.72 -9.68 9.06
C LEU A 36 -10.51 -9.04 7.69
N MET A 37 -9.31 -8.53 7.43
CA MET A 37 -8.84 -8.12 6.10
C MET A 37 -7.95 -9.25 5.58
N LEU A 38 -8.55 -10.21 4.89
CA LEU A 38 -7.94 -11.47 4.53
C LEU A 38 -7.16 -11.36 3.22
N GLY A 39 -5.85 -11.62 3.25
CA GLY A 39 -5.01 -11.63 2.06
C GLY A 39 -5.31 -12.84 1.17
N THR A 40 -6.19 -12.69 0.18
CA THR A 40 -6.63 -13.82 -0.65
C THR A 40 -5.77 -14.06 -1.88
N VAL A 41 -5.04 -13.04 -2.34
CA VAL A 41 -4.09 -13.12 -3.45
C VAL A 41 -2.85 -12.31 -3.13
N SER A 42 -1.67 -12.91 -3.19
CA SER A 42 -0.41 -12.18 -3.00
C SER A 42 0.81 -12.97 -3.43
N TRP A 43 1.88 -12.24 -3.74
CA TRP A 43 3.23 -12.74 -3.94
C TRP A 43 4.26 -12.07 -3.01
N LEU A 44 3.77 -11.27 -2.06
CA LEU A 44 4.57 -10.54 -1.09
C LEU A 44 4.55 -11.23 0.26
N GLY A 45 5.73 -11.62 0.77
CA GLY A 45 5.87 -12.32 2.06
C GLY A 45 5.30 -11.51 3.23
N LEU A 46 5.39 -10.18 3.15
CA LEU A 46 4.77 -9.27 4.11
C LEU A 46 3.24 -9.46 4.25
N LYS A 47 2.54 -9.94 3.22
CA LYS A 47 1.07 -10.02 3.18
C LYS A 47 0.54 -11.43 3.38
N SER A 48 1.20 -12.41 2.78
CA SER A 48 0.72 -13.81 2.79
C SER A 48 1.73 -14.80 3.35
N GLY A 49 2.88 -14.30 3.82
CA GLY A 49 3.89 -15.12 4.49
C GLY A 49 3.91 -14.93 6.00
N ARG A 50 4.94 -15.54 6.61
CA ARG A 50 5.33 -15.36 8.02
C ARG A 50 6.23 -14.13 8.16
N SER A 51 6.60 -13.78 9.40
CA SER A 51 7.48 -12.65 9.69
C SER A 51 8.77 -12.64 8.85
N ILE A 52 8.92 -11.59 8.03
CA ILE A 52 10.08 -11.39 7.15
C ILE A 52 11.26 -10.69 7.84
N SER A 53 11.04 -10.11 9.01
CA SER A 53 12.06 -9.41 9.81
C SER A 53 12.47 -10.19 11.06
N HIS A 54 12.18 -11.49 11.13
CA HIS A 54 12.47 -12.33 12.30
C HIS A 54 13.94 -12.35 12.71
N GLU A 55 14.88 -12.11 11.79
CA GLU A 55 16.31 -11.97 12.12
C GLU A 55 16.62 -10.73 12.97
N LEU A 56 15.81 -9.67 12.84
CA LEU A 56 15.94 -8.42 13.60
C LEU A 56 14.97 -8.36 14.79
N ASP A 57 13.74 -8.85 14.61
CA ASP A 57 12.62 -8.69 15.53
C ASP A 57 12.36 -9.93 16.39
N GLY A 58 12.93 -11.07 16.02
CA GLY A 58 12.51 -12.36 16.55
C GLY A 58 11.21 -12.87 15.92
N TRP A 59 10.83 -14.09 16.26
CA TRP A 59 9.53 -14.65 15.89
C TRP A 59 8.45 -14.13 16.84
N PRO A 60 7.22 -13.90 16.34
CA PRO A 60 6.07 -13.58 17.19
C PRO A 60 5.79 -14.71 18.18
N ASP A 61 5.01 -14.40 19.22
CA ASP A 61 4.63 -15.30 20.31
C ASP A 61 3.47 -16.27 19.94
N HIS A 62 3.22 -16.44 18.64
CA HIS A 62 2.22 -17.34 18.06
C HIS A 62 2.62 -17.73 16.63
N GLY A 63 1.88 -18.66 16.02
CA GLY A 63 2.20 -19.21 14.69
C GLY A 63 3.44 -20.12 14.69
N VAL A 64 3.83 -20.58 13.50
CA VAL A 64 5.02 -21.43 13.34
C VAL A 64 6.26 -20.53 13.20
N PRO A 65 7.27 -20.67 14.09
CA PRO A 65 8.45 -19.80 14.12
C PRO A 65 9.55 -20.26 13.15
N GLU A 66 9.20 -20.42 11.88
CA GLU A 66 10.12 -20.88 10.83
C GLU A 66 9.98 -20.07 9.55
N PRO A 67 11.08 -19.80 8.81
CA PRO A 67 11.02 -19.11 7.53
C PRO A 67 10.07 -19.81 6.55
N TYR A 68 9.32 -19.02 5.80
CA TYR A 68 8.40 -19.52 4.78
C TYR A 68 8.83 -19.07 3.39
N GLN A 69 9.22 -20.03 2.54
CA GLN A 69 9.60 -19.75 1.16
C GLN A 69 8.36 -19.70 0.27
N MET A 70 7.64 -18.58 0.36
CA MET A 70 6.40 -18.37 -0.36
C MET A 70 6.61 -18.27 -1.88
N ARG A 71 5.84 -19.03 -2.66
CA ARG A 71 5.71 -18.82 -4.11
C ARG A 71 4.63 -17.82 -4.45
N GLY A 72 3.56 -17.77 -3.66
CA GLY A 72 2.46 -16.83 -3.85
C GLY A 72 1.41 -17.31 -4.86
N GLY A 73 0.38 -16.49 -5.05
CA GLY A 73 -0.76 -16.76 -5.92
C GLY A 73 -2.09 -16.47 -5.23
N ALA A 74 -3.17 -17.03 -5.78
CA ALA A 74 -4.46 -17.12 -5.11
C ALA A 74 -4.45 -18.20 -4.03
N TYR A 75 -4.95 -17.86 -2.84
CA TYR A 75 -5.11 -18.76 -1.69
C TYR A 75 -6.53 -19.33 -1.55
N PHE A 76 -7.41 -18.99 -2.50
CA PHE A 76 -8.73 -19.57 -2.71
C PHE A 76 -8.74 -20.36 -4.03
N GLU A 77 -9.84 -21.04 -4.37
CA GLU A 77 -9.99 -21.73 -5.65
C GLU A 77 -10.65 -20.81 -6.71
N PRO A 78 -9.90 -20.27 -7.70
CA PRO A 78 -10.47 -19.37 -8.70
C PRO A 78 -11.47 -20.10 -9.60
N ASP A 79 -12.60 -19.47 -9.84
CA ASP A 79 -13.61 -20.02 -10.74
C ASP A 79 -13.25 -19.73 -12.21
N PRO A 80 -12.93 -20.76 -13.03
CA PRO A 80 -12.43 -20.56 -14.38
C PRO A 80 -13.35 -19.74 -15.29
N ARG A 81 -14.66 -19.65 -14.97
CA ARG A 81 -15.64 -18.88 -15.74
C ARG A 81 -15.28 -17.38 -15.84
N TYR A 82 -14.60 -16.82 -14.84
CA TYR A 82 -14.27 -15.39 -14.81
C TYR A 82 -12.95 -15.06 -15.51
N TYR A 83 -12.12 -16.06 -15.86
CA TYR A 83 -10.76 -15.82 -16.37
C TYR A 83 -10.58 -16.22 -17.84
N ALA A 84 -11.67 -16.37 -18.60
CA ALA A 84 -11.62 -16.74 -20.02
C ALA A 84 -11.01 -15.64 -20.92
N ASP A 85 -11.09 -14.37 -20.49
CA ASP A 85 -10.67 -13.20 -21.29
C ASP A 85 -9.31 -12.62 -20.88
N THR A 86 -8.51 -13.37 -20.12
CA THR A 86 -7.16 -12.97 -19.72
C THR A 86 -6.14 -14.08 -19.98
N PHE A 87 -4.91 -13.69 -20.29
CA PHE A 87 -3.79 -14.63 -20.43
C PHE A 87 -3.18 -15.05 -19.09
N MET A 88 -3.63 -14.47 -17.96
CA MET A 88 -3.05 -14.67 -16.62
C MET A 88 -3.90 -15.58 -15.71
N ALA A 89 -4.71 -16.47 -16.28
CA ALA A 89 -5.65 -17.30 -15.53
C ALA A 89 -5.02 -18.37 -14.61
N ASP A 90 -3.78 -18.80 -14.88
CA ASP A 90 -3.03 -19.75 -14.04
C ASP A 90 -2.22 -19.01 -12.98
N TYR A 91 -2.86 -18.75 -11.83
CA TYR A 91 -2.25 -18.01 -10.72
C TYR A 91 -2.61 -18.55 -9.34
N ARG A 92 -3.20 -19.75 -9.26
CA ARG A 92 -3.44 -20.46 -8.00
C ARG A 92 -2.11 -20.72 -7.29
N SER A 93 -2.06 -20.49 -5.97
CA SER A 93 -0.87 -20.82 -5.18
C SER A 93 -0.53 -22.30 -5.32
N ARG A 94 0.77 -22.57 -5.52
CA ARG A 94 1.37 -23.90 -5.58
C ARG A 94 2.17 -24.22 -4.32
N ASP A 95 1.97 -23.43 -3.28
CA ASP A 95 2.63 -23.62 -2.00
C ASP A 95 2.10 -24.91 -1.33
N PRO A 96 2.97 -25.84 -0.89
CA PRO A 96 2.55 -27.13 -0.31
C PRO A 96 1.58 -27.00 0.86
N GLU A 97 1.75 -25.97 1.69
CA GLU A 97 0.95 -25.67 2.87
C GLU A 97 -0.53 -25.41 2.55
N PHE A 98 -0.80 -24.97 1.31
CA PHE A 98 -2.13 -24.65 0.79
C PHE A 98 -2.70 -25.70 -0.15
N ALA A 99 -2.03 -26.85 -0.32
CA ALA A 99 -2.53 -27.94 -1.15
C ALA A 99 -3.92 -28.40 -0.68
N GLY A 100 -4.92 -28.28 -1.56
CA GLY A 100 -6.31 -28.63 -1.27
C GLY A 100 -7.04 -27.70 -0.29
N LYS A 101 -6.46 -26.55 0.08
CA LYS A 101 -7.05 -25.60 1.03
C LYS A 101 -7.53 -24.34 0.34
N ASP A 102 -8.80 -24.02 0.50
CA ASP A 102 -9.41 -22.78 0.03
C ASP A 102 -9.68 -21.88 1.24
N ILE A 103 -8.89 -20.81 1.38
CA ILE A 103 -8.92 -19.99 2.59
C ILE A 103 -10.28 -19.31 2.81
N LEU A 104 -10.96 -18.91 1.73
CA LEU A 104 -12.27 -18.26 1.84
C LEU A 104 -13.31 -19.24 2.37
N LYS A 105 -13.29 -20.50 1.91
CA LYS A 105 -14.19 -21.55 2.42
C LYS A 105 -13.89 -21.94 3.87
N MET A 106 -12.62 -21.87 4.28
CA MET A 106 -12.20 -22.18 5.65
C MET A 106 -12.61 -21.09 6.65
N VAL A 107 -12.47 -19.81 6.27
CA VAL A 107 -12.55 -18.70 7.23
C VAL A 107 -13.92 -18.02 7.25
N VAL A 108 -14.57 -17.84 6.10
CA VAL A 108 -15.82 -17.04 6.02
C VAL A 108 -16.93 -17.60 6.93
N PRO A 109 -17.29 -18.90 6.88
CA PRO A 109 -18.36 -19.42 7.73
C PRO A 109 -18.03 -19.28 9.23
N GLU A 110 -16.81 -19.63 9.62
CA GLU A 110 -16.36 -19.62 11.02
C GLU A 110 -16.29 -18.20 11.61
N ALA A 111 -15.90 -17.22 10.80
CA ALA A 111 -15.91 -15.81 11.19
C ALA A 111 -17.34 -15.30 11.38
N HIS A 112 -18.25 -15.65 10.47
CA HIS A 112 -19.66 -15.25 10.54
C HIS A 112 -20.39 -15.87 11.73
N GLU A 113 -20.10 -17.13 12.09
CA GLU A 113 -20.65 -17.75 13.31
C GLU A 113 -20.26 -17.00 14.58
N ARG A 114 -19.10 -16.34 14.58
CA ARG A 114 -18.61 -15.47 15.67
C ARG A 114 -19.08 -14.02 15.55
N GLY A 115 -19.85 -13.68 14.53
CA GLY A 115 -20.30 -12.30 14.25
C GLY A 115 -19.18 -11.38 13.77
N MET A 116 -18.04 -11.93 13.34
CA MET A 116 -16.95 -11.19 12.71
C MET A 116 -17.24 -11.01 11.21
N LYS A 117 -16.75 -9.91 10.64
CA LYS A 117 -16.86 -9.62 9.20
C LYS A 117 -15.60 -10.06 8.46
N VAL A 118 -15.74 -10.44 7.19
CA VAL A 118 -14.61 -10.81 6.32
C VAL A 118 -14.55 -9.91 5.10
N TYR A 119 -13.47 -9.14 5.01
CA TYR A 119 -13.12 -8.32 3.88
C TYR A 119 -11.98 -9.02 3.14
N ILE A 120 -12.05 -9.09 1.81
CA ILE A 120 -10.87 -9.48 1.04
C ILE A 120 -9.91 -8.32 0.96
N GLU A 121 -8.63 -8.60 1.17
CA GLU A 121 -7.54 -7.68 0.89
C GLU A 121 -6.83 -8.13 -0.38
N LEU A 122 -6.79 -7.24 -1.36
CA LEU A 122 -5.95 -7.41 -2.53
C LEU A 122 -5.04 -6.20 -2.68
N MET A 123 -3.75 -6.49 -2.77
CA MET A 123 -2.75 -5.55 -3.20
C MET A 123 -2.39 -5.85 -4.64
N GLU A 124 -2.23 -4.79 -5.44
CA GLU A 124 -1.71 -4.94 -6.78
C GLU A 124 -0.41 -5.77 -6.72
N PRO A 125 -0.33 -6.90 -7.45
CA PRO A 125 0.59 -7.99 -7.07
C PRO A 125 2.09 -7.78 -7.31
N PHE A 126 2.54 -6.53 -7.42
CA PHE A 126 3.89 -6.16 -7.84
C PHE A 126 4.60 -5.18 -6.91
N PHE A 127 4.00 -4.90 -5.75
CA PHE A 127 4.69 -4.13 -4.73
C PHE A 127 6.04 -4.76 -4.36
N LYS A 128 7.10 -3.97 -4.52
CA LYS A 128 8.47 -4.35 -4.20
C LYS A 128 8.78 -3.94 -2.77
N TYR A 129 8.85 -4.90 -1.86
CA TYR A 129 9.47 -4.67 -0.56
C TYR A 129 10.92 -5.16 -0.62
N ALA A 130 11.87 -4.30 -0.24
CA ALA A 130 13.30 -4.59 -0.35
C ALA A 130 13.62 -5.97 0.26
N GLY A 131 14.09 -6.90 -0.57
CA GLY A 131 14.54 -8.24 -0.15
C GLY A 131 13.46 -9.30 0.12
N HIS A 132 12.17 -8.97 0.16
CA HIS A 132 11.14 -9.88 0.72
C HIS A 132 9.89 -10.07 -0.17
N GLY A 133 10.06 -9.89 -1.47
CA GLY A 133 9.05 -10.17 -2.49
C GLY A 133 9.17 -9.19 -3.64
N SER A 134 9.42 -9.72 -4.83
CA SER A 134 9.28 -8.99 -6.08
C SER A 134 8.72 -9.92 -7.16
N ALA A 135 8.05 -9.35 -8.15
CA ALA A 135 7.66 -10.06 -9.37
C ALA A 135 8.83 -10.82 -10.04
N ALA A 136 10.08 -10.41 -9.77
CA ALA A 136 11.28 -11.04 -10.32
C ALA A 136 11.66 -12.34 -9.60
N SER A 137 11.14 -12.59 -8.38
CA SER A 137 11.44 -13.79 -7.59
C SER A 137 10.30 -14.81 -7.55
N VAL A 138 9.12 -14.45 -8.07
CA VAL A 138 7.94 -15.33 -8.10
C VAL A 138 7.47 -15.56 -9.53
N GLU A 139 7.08 -16.79 -9.84
CA GLU A 139 6.61 -17.15 -11.18
C GLU A 139 5.12 -16.81 -11.32
N ILE A 140 4.81 -15.78 -12.10
CA ILE A 140 3.46 -15.56 -12.62
C ILE A 140 3.52 -15.85 -14.13
N PRO A 141 2.93 -16.96 -14.60
CA PRO A 141 2.95 -17.33 -16.01
C PRO A 141 2.50 -16.16 -16.88
N THR A 142 3.20 -15.94 -17.99
CA THR A 142 2.89 -14.92 -19.03
C THR A 142 2.90 -13.45 -18.61
N LEU A 143 3.17 -13.14 -17.33
CA LEU A 143 3.23 -11.78 -16.81
C LEU A 143 4.14 -10.85 -17.61
N GLY A 144 5.27 -11.35 -18.12
CA GLY A 144 6.20 -10.58 -18.95
C GLY A 144 5.54 -9.90 -20.16
N GLN A 145 4.41 -10.41 -20.65
CA GLN A 145 3.63 -9.84 -21.75
C GLN A 145 2.84 -8.59 -21.36
N ALA A 146 2.66 -8.36 -20.05
CA ALA A 146 1.93 -7.22 -19.49
C ALA A 146 2.83 -6.07 -19.05
N MET A 147 4.16 -6.25 -19.05
CA MET A 147 5.10 -5.29 -18.48
C MET A 147 5.07 -3.92 -19.19
N GLU A 148 5.33 -2.89 -18.41
CA GLU A 148 5.58 -1.55 -18.91
C GLU A 148 6.84 -1.51 -19.76
N VAL A 149 6.99 -0.43 -20.54
CA VAL A 149 8.23 -0.11 -21.24
C VAL A 149 8.68 1.27 -20.79
N ASP A 150 9.94 1.42 -20.42
CA ASP A 150 10.47 2.71 -20.00
C ASP A 150 10.73 3.66 -21.19
N LEU A 151 11.08 4.91 -20.88
CA LEU A 151 11.34 5.95 -21.89
C LEU A 151 12.49 5.65 -22.87
N PHE A 152 13.32 4.63 -22.58
CA PHE A 152 14.39 4.14 -23.44
C PHE A 152 13.98 2.92 -24.29
N GLY A 153 12.75 2.43 -24.14
CA GLY A 153 12.27 1.26 -24.86
C GLY A 153 12.61 -0.07 -24.17
N ARG A 154 13.04 -0.06 -22.91
CA ARG A 154 13.38 -1.27 -22.16
C ARG A 154 12.15 -1.78 -21.43
N ILE A 155 11.99 -3.10 -21.34
CA ILE A 155 10.95 -3.72 -20.51
C ILE A 155 11.19 -3.31 -19.05
N GLY A 156 10.17 -2.73 -18.43
CA GLY A 156 10.21 -2.24 -17.06
C GLY A 156 9.91 -3.31 -16.03
N GLY A 157 9.74 -2.87 -14.77
CA GLY A 157 9.61 -3.76 -13.63
C GLY A 157 8.19 -3.88 -13.06
N GLU A 158 7.21 -3.22 -13.68
CA GLU A 158 5.80 -3.21 -13.28
C GLU A 158 4.92 -3.53 -14.51
N PRO A 159 3.72 -4.10 -14.37
CA PRO A 159 2.76 -4.18 -15.47
C PRO A 159 2.31 -2.82 -15.95
N SER A 160 2.05 -2.66 -17.24
CA SER A 160 1.43 -1.46 -17.76
C SER A 160 0.03 -1.28 -17.17
N THR A 161 -0.25 -0.07 -16.71
CA THR A 161 -1.58 0.30 -16.20
C THR A 161 -2.63 0.35 -17.31
N SER A 162 -2.23 0.31 -18.58
CA SER A 162 -3.11 0.36 -19.74
C SER A 162 -3.24 -0.99 -20.46
N ASN A 163 -2.50 -2.03 -20.04
CA ASN A 163 -2.60 -3.33 -20.69
C ASN A 163 -3.97 -3.97 -20.43
N PRO A 164 -4.79 -4.23 -21.46
CA PRO A 164 -6.17 -4.69 -21.26
C PRO A 164 -6.26 -6.09 -20.66
N GLY A 165 -5.34 -7.00 -20.98
CA GLY A 165 -5.35 -8.35 -20.41
C GLY A 165 -4.98 -8.35 -18.93
N TYR A 166 -4.06 -7.46 -18.54
CA TYR A 166 -3.72 -7.24 -17.13
C TYR A 166 -4.89 -6.63 -16.34
N ARG A 167 -5.54 -5.59 -16.87
CA ARG A 167 -6.69 -4.98 -16.20
C ARG A 167 -7.84 -5.96 -16.03
N LYS A 168 -8.16 -6.72 -17.10
CA LYS A 168 -9.16 -7.79 -17.04
C LYS A 168 -8.84 -8.83 -15.98
N TRP A 169 -7.57 -9.22 -15.82
CA TRP A 169 -7.18 -10.17 -14.77
C TRP A 169 -7.52 -9.66 -13.37
N ILE A 170 -7.20 -8.40 -13.06
CA ILE A 170 -7.54 -7.79 -11.76
C ILE A 170 -9.07 -7.69 -11.59
N HIS A 171 -9.80 -7.31 -12.64
CA HIS A 171 -11.27 -7.30 -12.61
C HIS A 171 -11.83 -8.69 -12.31
N SER A 172 -11.34 -9.73 -13.00
CA SER A 172 -11.75 -11.12 -12.80
C SER A 172 -11.52 -11.59 -11.37
N MET A 173 -10.36 -11.29 -10.77
CA MET A 173 -10.09 -11.64 -9.36
C MET A 173 -11.12 -11.06 -8.39
N ILE A 174 -11.48 -9.80 -8.60
CA ILE A 174 -12.43 -9.09 -7.74
C ILE A 174 -13.84 -9.64 -7.97
N GLU A 175 -14.27 -9.77 -9.22
CA GLU A 175 -15.62 -10.25 -9.55
C GLU A 175 -15.86 -11.68 -9.06
N ASP A 176 -14.91 -12.58 -9.29
CA ASP A 176 -14.97 -13.97 -8.84
C ASP A 176 -15.22 -14.05 -7.33
N GLN A 177 -14.35 -13.41 -6.54
CA GLN A 177 -14.44 -13.44 -5.08
C GLN A 177 -15.74 -12.78 -4.57
N VAL A 178 -16.10 -11.62 -5.12
CA VAL A 178 -17.30 -10.88 -4.71
C VAL A 178 -18.58 -11.63 -5.02
N ARG A 179 -18.67 -12.35 -6.16
CA ARG A 179 -19.87 -13.08 -6.54
C ARG A 179 -19.97 -14.47 -5.92
N ASN A 180 -18.85 -15.16 -5.73
CA ASN A 180 -18.84 -16.55 -5.31
C ASN A 180 -18.72 -16.75 -3.79
N HIS A 181 -18.37 -15.72 -3.03
CA HIS A 181 -18.20 -15.81 -1.58
C HIS A 181 -19.05 -14.78 -0.83
N ASP A 182 -19.46 -15.13 0.39
CA ASP A 182 -20.24 -14.26 1.27
C ASP A 182 -19.33 -13.28 2.02
N LEU A 183 -18.88 -12.25 1.32
CA LEU A 183 -17.96 -11.24 1.83
C LEU A 183 -18.69 -10.03 2.41
N ASP A 184 -18.07 -9.39 3.39
CA ASP A 184 -18.55 -8.17 4.05
C ASP A 184 -17.88 -6.88 3.54
N GLY A 185 -16.83 -7.00 2.74
CA GLY A 185 -16.22 -5.86 2.06
C GLY A 185 -14.99 -6.21 1.23
N VAL A 186 -14.43 -5.18 0.61
CA VAL A 186 -13.23 -5.26 -0.23
C VAL A 186 -12.29 -4.13 0.17
N MET A 187 -11.03 -4.46 0.41
CA MET A 187 -9.96 -3.50 0.54
C MET A 187 -8.96 -3.69 -0.61
N TRP A 188 -8.78 -2.64 -1.39
CA TRP A 188 -7.87 -2.59 -2.53
C TRP A 188 -6.66 -1.73 -2.21
N CYS A 189 -5.48 -2.18 -2.65
CA CYS A 189 -4.22 -1.48 -2.43
C CYS A 189 -3.43 -1.33 -3.74
N ASN A 190 -3.03 -0.10 -4.06
CA ASN A 190 -2.28 0.26 -5.25
C ASN A 190 -1.15 1.23 -4.86
N GLU A 191 0.10 0.77 -4.95
CA GLU A 191 1.28 1.50 -4.46
C GLU A 191 2.35 1.60 -5.54
N ARG A 192 2.10 2.47 -6.52
CA ARG A 192 3.04 2.74 -7.63
C ARG A 192 3.71 4.10 -7.52
N ASN A 193 4.92 4.17 -8.07
CA ASN A 193 5.63 5.43 -8.30
C ASN A 193 5.19 6.00 -9.65
N SER A 194 4.86 7.29 -9.67
CA SER A 194 4.57 8.00 -10.91
C SER A 194 5.82 8.25 -11.76
N PRO A 195 5.70 8.75 -12.99
CA PRO A 195 6.84 9.13 -13.80
C PRO A 195 7.80 10.12 -13.11
N LEU A 196 7.29 11.20 -12.50
CA LEU A 196 8.10 12.16 -11.76
C LEU A 196 8.73 11.55 -10.50
N ASP A 197 7.99 10.74 -9.74
CA ASP A 197 8.55 10.02 -8.59
C ASP A 197 9.73 9.14 -9.02
N THR A 198 9.59 8.44 -10.15
CA THR A 198 10.62 7.55 -10.69
C THR A 198 11.87 8.33 -11.11
N LEU A 199 11.69 9.49 -11.77
CA LEU A 199 12.79 10.38 -12.14
C LEU A 199 13.57 10.90 -10.94
N ILE A 200 12.88 11.39 -9.90
CA ILE A 200 13.50 11.92 -8.67
C ILE A 200 14.32 10.84 -7.96
N ARG A 201 13.88 9.58 -8.04
CA ARG A 201 14.61 8.42 -7.50
C ARG A 201 15.80 7.98 -8.38
N GLY A 202 16.03 8.66 -9.51
CA GLY A 202 17.09 8.35 -10.47
C GLY A 202 16.73 7.25 -11.48
N GLY A 203 15.48 6.80 -11.50
CA GLY A 203 14.98 5.77 -12.42
C GLY A 203 14.50 6.34 -13.76
N ALA A 204 14.32 5.45 -14.73
CA ALA A 204 13.70 5.77 -16.01
C ALA A 204 12.19 5.46 -15.96
N PRO A 205 11.30 6.46 -16.04
CA PRO A 205 9.85 6.20 -16.03
C PRO A 205 9.33 5.47 -17.27
N GLY A 206 8.25 4.71 -17.06
CA GLY A 206 7.38 4.10 -18.08
C GLY A 206 6.05 4.85 -18.28
N ASP A 207 5.03 4.25 -18.89
CA ASP A 207 4.88 2.87 -19.36
C ASP A 207 4.65 2.81 -20.88
N PHE A 208 5.55 3.41 -21.67
CA PHE A 208 5.61 3.50 -23.14
C PHE A 208 5.45 2.18 -23.94
N SER A 209 4.94 1.12 -23.31
CA SER A 209 4.28 -0.03 -23.90
C SER A 209 3.27 0.36 -24.98
N GLU A 210 3.03 -0.56 -25.89
CA GLU A 210 2.10 -0.35 -27.01
C GLU A 210 0.70 0.07 -26.53
N ALA A 211 0.19 -0.57 -25.46
CA ALA A 211 -1.12 -0.29 -24.92
C ALA A 211 -1.26 1.16 -24.45
N SER A 212 -0.30 1.65 -23.64
CA SER A 212 -0.33 3.02 -23.14
C SER A 212 -0.09 4.06 -24.23
N ARG A 213 0.82 3.78 -25.18
CA ARG A 213 1.04 4.68 -26.32
C ARG A 213 -0.23 4.83 -27.15
N ARG A 214 -0.94 3.73 -27.42
CA ARG A 214 -2.21 3.76 -28.15
C ARG A 214 -3.28 4.56 -27.39
N GLU A 215 -3.47 4.27 -26.11
CA GLU A 215 -4.47 4.97 -25.28
C GLU A 215 -4.16 6.47 -25.15
N ALA A 216 -2.89 6.84 -24.99
CA ALA A 216 -2.47 8.23 -24.96
C ALA A 216 -2.78 8.96 -26.27
N ILE A 217 -2.51 8.35 -27.43
CA ILE A 217 -2.83 8.91 -28.75
C ILE A 217 -4.34 9.10 -28.92
N GLU A 218 -5.15 8.12 -28.49
CA GLU A 218 -6.63 8.21 -28.53
C GLU A 218 -7.15 9.37 -27.65
N ARG A 219 -6.45 9.70 -26.56
CA ARG A 219 -6.73 10.85 -25.69
C ARG A 219 -6.13 12.18 -26.20
N GLY A 220 -5.49 12.19 -27.38
CA GLY A 220 -4.90 13.37 -27.98
C GLY A 220 -3.55 13.80 -27.37
N VAL A 221 -2.85 12.89 -26.69
CA VAL A 221 -1.52 13.15 -26.12
C VAL A 221 -0.44 12.89 -27.18
N ASP A 222 0.46 13.85 -27.39
CA ASP A 222 1.67 13.64 -28.18
C ASP A 222 2.70 12.84 -27.36
N VAL A 223 2.70 11.53 -27.60
CA VAL A 223 3.55 10.56 -26.89
C VAL A 223 5.04 10.85 -27.09
N GLU A 224 5.46 11.24 -28.29
CA GLU A 224 6.89 11.43 -28.56
C GLU A 224 7.38 12.74 -27.92
N ALA A 225 6.58 13.81 -27.95
CA ALA A 225 6.90 15.03 -27.23
C ALA A 225 7.02 14.79 -25.72
N CYS A 226 6.10 14.01 -25.14
CA CYS A 226 6.16 13.57 -23.75
C CYS A 226 7.44 12.78 -23.43
N ARG A 227 7.82 11.83 -24.30
CA ARG A 227 9.02 11.02 -24.14
C ARG A 227 10.29 11.86 -24.16
N GLN A 228 10.38 12.82 -25.09
CA GLN A 228 11.51 13.75 -25.20
C GLN A 228 11.60 14.66 -23.97
N ALA A 229 10.47 15.18 -23.47
CA ALA A 229 10.43 15.98 -22.25
C ALA A 229 10.95 15.19 -21.03
N LEU A 230 10.54 13.92 -20.89
CA LEU A 230 11.02 13.05 -19.81
C LEU A 230 12.50 12.68 -19.96
N LEU A 231 13.03 12.52 -21.18
CA LEU A 231 14.46 12.35 -21.42
C LEU A 231 15.27 13.54 -20.89
N ARG A 232 14.80 14.77 -21.13
CA ARG A 232 15.47 16.00 -20.64
C ARG A 232 15.46 16.09 -19.12
N LEU A 233 14.35 15.72 -18.49
CA LEU A 233 14.27 15.62 -17.03
C LEU A 233 15.16 14.49 -16.49
N TYR A 234 15.21 13.34 -17.16
CA TYR A 234 16.07 12.23 -16.78
C TYR A 234 17.54 12.66 -16.80
N ASP A 235 18.02 13.27 -17.89
CA ASP A 235 19.39 13.78 -18.00
C ASP A 235 19.71 14.76 -16.87
N PHE A 236 18.81 15.69 -16.57
CA PHE A 236 18.95 16.59 -15.43
C PHE A 236 19.08 15.85 -14.09
N MET A 237 18.23 14.84 -13.83
CA MET A 237 18.28 14.06 -12.59
C MET A 237 19.59 13.28 -12.46
N GLN A 238 20.09 12.70 -13.56
CA GLN A 238 21.38 12.01 -13.57
C GLN A 238 22.53 12.98 -13.30
N GLU A 239 22.54 14.15 -13.93
CA GLU A 239 23.54 15.19 -13.67
C GLU A 239 23.51 15.69 -12.22
N ALA A 240 22.31 15.87 -11.65
CA ALA A 240 22.14 16.30 -10.26
C ALA A 240 22.68 15.26 -9.28
N ALA A 241 22.32 13.98 -9.49
CA ALA A 241 22.80 12.85 -8.70
C ALA A 241 24.32 12.64 -8.83
N ALA A 242 24.89 12.93 -10.00
CA ALA A 242 26.34 12.90 -10.23
C ALA A 242 27.10 14.09 -9.59
N GLY A 243 26.41 15.00 -8.90
CA GLY A 243 27.04 16.12 -8.20
C GLY A 243 27.33 17.34 -9.08
N LYS A 244 26.72 17.47 -10.26
CA LYS A 244 26.91 18.65 -11.12
C LYS A 244 26.52 19.94 -10.38
N ARG A 245 27.38 20.95 -10.45
CA ARG A 245 27.07 22.30 -9.95
C ARG A 245 26.28 23.07 -11.01
N PHE A 246 25.04 23.42 -10.69
CA PHE A 246 24.19 24.24 -11.54
C PHE A 246 24.30 25.71 -11.13
N ALA A 247 24.21 26.64 -12.08
CA ALA A 247 24.43 28.07 -11.83
C ALA A 247 23.47 28.64 -10.77
N ASP A 248 22.19 28.23 -10.82
CA ASP A 248 21.14 28.67 -9.87
C ASP A 248 20.76 27.57 -8.87
N GLY A 249 21.60 26.53 -8.74
CA GLY A 249 21.29 25.35 -7.94
C GLY A 249 20.31 24.36 -8.60
N PRO A 250 20.16 23.16 -8.02
CA PRO A 250 19.39 22.07 -8.61
C PRO A 250 17.88 22.34 -8.60
N LEU A 251 17.31 22.91 -7.53
CA LEU A 251 15.86 23.16 -7.45
C LEU A 251 15.38 24.13 -8.53
N VAL A 252 16.06 25.28 -8.69
CA VAL A 252 15.69 26.28 -9.71
C VAL A 252 15.90 25.72 -11.11
N THR A 253 16.99 24.96 -11.31
CA THR A 253 17.25 24.32 -12.60
C THR A 253 16.21 23.27 -12.94
N PHE A 254 15.77 22.46 -11.97
CA PHE A 254 14.68 21.50 -12.15
C PHE A 254 13.40 22.20 -12.62
N LEU A 255 13.01 23.29 -11.94
CA LEU A 255 11.83 24.06 -12.33
C LEU A 255 11.96 24.63 -13.75
N ARG A 256 13.15 25.10 -14.14
CA ARG A 256 13.41 25.57 -15.50
C ARG A 256 13.26 24.46 -16.53
N VAL A 257 13.88 23.30 -16.30
CA VAL A 257 13.77 22.15 -17.22
C VAL A 257 12.32 21.71 -17.34
N LEU A 258 11.56 21.70 -16.24
CA LEU A 258 10.13 21.36 -16.27
C LEU A 258 9.29 22.37 -17.06
N LEU A 259 9.55 23.67 -16.89
CA LEU A 259 8.86 24.74 -17.63
C LEU A 259 9.20 24.74 -19.12
N ASP A 260 10.43 24.39 -19.48
CA ASP A 260 10.87 24.25 -20.87
C ASP A 260 10.34 22.96 -21.53
N ASN A 261 9.86 21.99 -20.73
CA ASN A 261 9.41 20.66 -21.17
C ASN A 261 8.08 20.26 -20.50
N PRO A 262 7.00 21.07 -20.66
CA PRO A 262 5.74 20.86 -19.95
C PRO A 262 5.03 19.56 -20.31
N GLU A 263 5.36 18.93 -21.45
CA GLU A 263 4.82 17.65 -21.89
C GLU A 263 5.12 16.52 -20.90
N ALA A 264 6.17 16.64 -20.10
CA ALA A 264 6.41 15.70 -19.00
C ALA A 264 5.26 15.68 -17.98
N LEU A 265 4.64 16.83 -17.71
CA LEU A 265 3.47 16.93 -16.82
C LEU A 265 2.19 16.40 -17.48
N ILE A 266 2.11 16.44 -18.82
CA ILE A 266 1.01 15.81 -19.56
C ILE A 266 1.09 14.29 -19.40
N TRP A 267 2.29 13.71 -19.55
CA TRP A 267 2.50 12.28 -19.33
C TRP A 267 2.26 11.87 -17.88
N GLU A 268 2.76 12.65 -16.92
CA GLU A 268 2.50 12.46 -15.49
C GLU A 268 1.00 12.37 -15.20
N LYS A 269 0.23 13.32 -15.75
CA LYS A 269 -1.22 13.36 -15.60
C LYS A 269 -1.90 12.14 -16.24
N PHE A 270 -1.52 11.80 -17.48
CA PHE A 270 -2.07 10.62 -18.18
C PHE A 270 -1.86 9.35 -17.35
N TRP A 271 -0.64 9.11 -16.90
CA TRP A 271 -0.30 7.95 -16.08
C TRP A 271 -1.09 7.94 -14.76
N LEU A 272 -1.17 9.10 -14.08
CA LEU A 272 -1.89 9.23 -12.82
C LEU A 272 -3.38 8.93 -12.97
N GLU A 273 -4.01 9.44 -14.03
CA GLU A 273 -5.41 9.16 -14.33
C GLU A 273 -5.64 7.66 -14.54
N ARG A 274 -4.77 6.97 -15.28
CA ARG A 274 -4.86 5.52 -15.50
C ARG A 274 -4.65 4.67 -14.26
N ASN A 275 -3.75 5.10 -13.39
CA ASN A 275 -3.54 4.47 -12.11
C ASN A 275 -4.82 4.57 -11.25
N LYS A 276 -5.38 5.78 -11.11
CA LYS A 276 -6.64 6.01 -10.36
C LYS A 276 -7.87 5.38 -11.00
N ASP A 277 -7.90 5.27 -12.32
CA ASP A 277 -9.01 4.64 -13.03
C ASP A 277 -9.15 3.16 -12.64
N LEU A 278 -8.07 2.47 -12.24
CA LEU A 278 -8.20 1.09 -11.73
C LEU A 278 -9.02 1.05 -10.45
N ASP A 279 -8.74 1.94 -9.52
CA ASP A 279 -9.52 2.07 -8.29
C ASP A 279 -11.01 2.35 -8.60
N ARG A 280 -11.29 3.22 -9.58
CA ARG A 280 -12.66 3.56 -10.04
C ARG A 280 -13.37 2.38 -10.71
N GLU A 281 -12.67 1.68 -11.59
CA GLU A 281 -13.19 0.51 -12.28
C GLU A 281 -13.55 -0.60 -11.28
N LEU A 282 -12.67 -0.85 -10.31
CA LEU A 282 -12.91 -1.84 -9.25
C LEU A 282 -14.06 -1.45 -8.34
N TYR A 283 -14.14 -0.19 -7.91
CA TYR A 283 -15.29 0.30 -7.16
C TYR A 283 -16.59 0.07 -7.94
N GLY A 284 -16.64 0.49 -9.20
CA GLY A 284 -17.82 0.31 -10.07
C GLY A 284 -18.21 -1.17 -10.22
N LEU A 285 -17.23 -2.04 -10.43
CA LEU A 285 -17.43 -3.49 -10.53
C LEU A 285 -17.99 -4.09 -9.23
N VAL A 286 -17.43 -3.72 -8.07
CA VAL A 286 -17.92 -4.19 -6.77
C VAL A 286 -19.36 -3.74 -6.54
N LYS A 287 -19.68 -2.46 -6.81
CA LYS A 287 -21.05 -1.95 -6.68
C LYS A 287 -22.02 -2.58 -7.67
N TRP A 288 -21.56 -2.95 -8.87
CA TRP A 288 -22.36 -3.71 -9.82
C TRP A 288 -22.66 -5.13 -9.32
N CYS A 289 -21.67 -5.81 -8.74
CA CYS A 289 -21.85 -7.17 -8.24
C CYS A 289 -22.71 -7.20 -6.97
N LYS A 290 -22.43 -6.32 -6.01
CA LYS A 290 -23.09 -6.22 -4.70
C LYS A 290 -23.16 -4.72 -4.29
N PRO A 291 -24.27 -4.01 -4.57
CA PRO A 291 -24.37 -2.55 -4.39
C PRO A 291 -24.07 -2.03 -2.98
N HIS A 292 -24.35 -2.84 -1.95
CA HIS A 292 -24.14 -2.47 -0.55
C HIS A 292 -22.81 -2.95 0.02
N LEU A 293 -22.02 -3.69 -0.75
CA LEU A 293 -20.72 -4.18 -0.30
C LEU A 293 -19.74 -2.98 -0.21
N PRO A 294 -19.16 -2.71 0.98
CA PRO A 294 -18.14 -1.67 1.13
C PRO A 294 -16.89 -1.98 0.32
N PHE A 295 -16.39 -0.97 -0.39
CA PHE A 295 -15.11 -0.97 -1.08
C PHE A 295 -14.25 0.16 -0.52
N GLY A 296 -12.99 -0.13 -0.20
CA GLY A 296 -12.10 0.90 0.31
C GLY A 296 -10.67 0.76 -0.15
N LEU A 297 -9.94 1.86 0.03
CA LEU A 297 -8.58 2.02 -0.45
C LEU A 297 -7.60 1.98 0.71
N ASN A 298 -6.64 1.08 0.65
CA ASN A 298 -5.44 1.16 1.45
C ASN A 298 -4.52 2.23 0.84
N VAL A 299 -4.27 3.29 1.60
CA VAL A 299 -3.55 4.48 1.13
C VAL A 299 -2.12 4.48 1.65
N TRP A 300 -1.17 4.45 0.72
CA TRP A 300 0.25 4.37 0.99
C TRP A 300 0.76 5.53 1.86
N ASN A 301 1.63 5.25 2.83
CA ASN A 301 2.22 6.25 3.72
C ASN A 301 3.03 7.34 2.98
N ARG A 302 3.53 7.07 1.77
CA ARG A 302 4.16 8.11 0.94
C ARG A 302 3.22 9.27 0.63
N ASN A 303 1.89 9.09 0.67
CA ASN A 303 0.93 10.20 0.56
C ASN A 303 1.10 11.22 1.69
N HIS A 304 1.67 10.83 2.82
CA HIS A 304 1.96 11.69 3.97
C HIS A 304 3.32 12.39 3.83
N PHE A 305 4.28 11.73 3.18
CA PHE A 305 5.70 12.12 3.21
C PHE A 305 6.20 12.84 1.95
N ASN A 306 5.45 12.78 0.85
CA ASN A 306 5.86 13.35 -0.42
C ASN A 306 4.82 14.37 -0.90
N LEU A 307 5.26 15.62 -1.12
CA LEU A 307 4.38 16.73 -1.50
C LEU A 307 3.75 16.54 -2.89
N LEU A 308 4.48 15.96 -3.85
CA LEU A 308 3.98 15.69 -5.19
C LEU A 308 2.89 14.62 -5.11
N ARG A 309 3.18 13.54 -4.37
CA ARG A 309 2.21 12.47 -4.13
C ARG A 309 0.99 12.98 -3.39
N ARG A 310 1.14 13.79 -2.34
CA ARG A 310 0.00 14.37 -1.63
C ARG A 310 -0.90 15.23 -2.54
N ALA A 311 -0.30 15.97 -3.47
CA ALA A 311 -1.05 16.74 -4.47
C ALA A 311 -1.78 15.84 -5.48
N GLN A 312 -1.23 14.67 -5.79
CA GLN A 312 -1.76 13.74 -6.77
C GLN A 312 -2.92 12.90 -6.24
N TRP A 313 -3.03 12.61 -4.94
CA TRP A 313 -4.13 11.81 -4.37
C TRP A 313 -4.96 12.57 -3.33
N PRO A 314 -5.73 13.60 -3.73
CA PRO A 314 -6.57 14.35 -2.80
C PRO A 314 -7.71 13.48 -2.22
N TRP A 315 -7.96 13.59 -0.92
CA TRP A 315 -8.99 12.81 -0.21
C TRP A 315 -10.38 12.95 -0.83
N ARG A 316 -10.81 14.17 -1.14
CA ARG A 316 -12.13 14.46 -1.74
C ARG A 316 -12.36 13.76 -3.08
N GLU A 317 -11.31 13.50 -3.85
CA GLU A 317 -11.48 12.78 -5.11
C GLU A 317 -11.73 11.29 -4.86
N GLN A 318 -11.03 10.71 -3.87
CA GLN A 318 -11.12 9.30 -3.52
C GLN A 318 -12.53 8.91 -3.04
N THR A 319 -13.26 9.82 -2.38
CA THR A 319 -14.64 9.55 -1.92
C THR A 319 -15.63 9.27 -3.06
N ARG A 320 -15.25 9.59 -4.32
CA ARG A 320 -16.07 9.27 -5.49
C ARG A 320 -16.04 7.77 -5.86
N TYR A 321 -15.07 7.04 -5.33
CA TYR A 321 -14.82 5.63 -5.67
C TYR A 321 -14.29 4.82 -4.47
N ALA A 322 -14.61 5.25 -3.25
CA ALA A 322 -14.28 4.54 -2.03
C ALA A 322 -15.32 4.86 -0.94
N ASP A 323 -15.88 3.83 -0.32
CA ASP A 323 -16.74 3.97 0.86
C ASP A 323 -15.91 4.19 2.14
N PHE A 324 -14.64 3.76 2.13
CA PHE A 324 -13.69 3.99 3.20
C PHE A 324 -12.26 4.14 2.68
N VAL A 325 -11.43 4.83 3.45
CA VAL A 325 -9.98 4.95 3.23
C VAL A 325 -9.23 4.44 4.45
N LYS A 326 -8.09 3.78 4.21
CA LYS A 326 -7.15 3.32 5.23
C LYS A 326 -5.77 3.95 5.02
N PRO A 327 -5.50 5.15 5.58
CA PRO A 327 -4.18 5.74 5.57
C PRO A 327 -3.20 4.87 6.38
N ILE A 328 -2.07 4.48 5.79
CA ILE A 328 -1.02 3.71 6.48
C ILE A 328 -0.19 4.63 7.37
N THR A 329 -0.22 4.38 8.68
CA THR A 329 0.55 5.15 9.67
C THR A 329 1.41 4.23 10.53
N TYR A 330 2.25 3.38 9.93
CA TYR A 330 3.16 2.48 10.66
C TYR A 330 4.22 3.28 11.43
N GLN A 331 3.85 3.76 12.59
CA GLN A 331 4.46 4.84 13.33
C GLN A 331 5.92 4.55 13.74
N HIS A 332 6.23 3.35 14.20
CA HIS A 332 7.61 2.96 14.53
C HIS A 332 8.50 2.84 13.27
N GLN A 333 7.95 2.42 12.14
CA GLN A 333 8.67 2.31 10.87
C GLN A 333 8.76 3.66 10.11
N ALA A 334 7.83 4.59 10.38
CA ALA A 334 7.61 5.79 9.57
C ALA A 334 8.85 6.69 9.46
N GLY A 335 9.70 6.73 10.48
CA GLY A 335 10.95 7.48 10.45
C GLY A 335 11.94 6.97 9.40
N GLU A 336 12.05 5.65 9.22
CA GLU A 336 12.87 5.05 8.16
C GLU A 336 12.34 5.42 6.76
N ILE A 337 11.03 5.39 6.60
CA ILE A 337 10.37 5.74 5.33
C ILE A 337 10.60 7.22 5.01
N TRP A 338 10.42 8.10 6.00
CA TRP A 338 10.70 9.53 5.87
C TRP A 338 12.15 9.81 5.48
N HIS A 339 13.10 9.22 6.22
CA HIS A 339 14.52 9.37 5.94
C HIS A 339 14.85 8.97 4.49
N ARG A 340 14.26 7.88 4.00
CA ARG A 340 14.42 7.44 2.61
C ARG A 340 13.81 8.41 1.60
N GLU A 341 12.59 8.90 1.81
CA GLU A 341 11.95 9.85 0.90
C GLU A 341 12.72 11.18 0.80
N VAL A 342 13.13 11.74 1.94
CA VAL A 342 13.98 12.94 1.97
C VAL A 342 15.33 12.67 1.32
N GLY A 343 15.89 11.46 1.50
CA GLY A 343 17.11 11.03 0.83
C GLY A 343 17.03 11.11 -0.69
N PHE A 344 15.92 10.70 -1.31
CA PHE A 344 15.72 10.81 -2.77
C PHE A 344 15.64 12.27 -3.24
N LEU A 345 14.96 13.15 -2.49
CA LEU A 345 14.91 14.57 -2.84
C LEU A 345 16.28 15.23 -2.71
N ARG A 346 17.05 14.85 -1.68
CA ARG A 346 18.39 15.39 -1.41
C ARG A 346 19.50 14.79 -2.27
N SER A 347 19.26 13.68 -2.98
CA SER A 347 20.21 13.24 -4.02
C SER A 347 20.07 14.04 -5.31
N THR A 348 18.95 14.76 -5.49
CA THR A 348 18.62 15.47 -6.74
C THR A 348 18.22 16.93 -6.50
N ILE A 349 16.93 17.21 -6.38
CA ILE A 349 16.36 18.56 -6.44
C ILE A 349 16.60 19.42 -5.19
N LEU A 350 16.78 18.80 -4.02
CA LEU A 350 17.06 19.46 -2.74
C LEU A 350 18.48 19.20 -2.24
N ARG A 351 19.40 18.81 -3.13
CA ARG A 351 20.77 18.42 -2.76
C ARG A 351 21.56 19.49 -2.02
N ASP A 352 21.34 20.75 -2.35
CA ASP A 352 22.09 21.86 -1.77
C ASP A 352 21.58 22.25 -0.36
N PHE A 353 20.55 21.57 0.16
CA PHE A 353 20.02 21.78 1.51
C PHE A 353 20.61 20.80 2.53
N GLU A 354 20.80 21.29 3.75
CA GLU A 354 21.13 20.43 4.88
C GLU A 354 19.95 19.47 5.20
N PRO A 355 20.22 18.27 5.73
CA PRO A 355 19.18 17.25 5.94
C PRO A 355 18.04 17.72 6.83
N ASP A 356 18.38 18.40 7.92
CA ASP A 356 17.42 18.86 8.92
C ASP A 356 16.69 20.14 8.48
N GLU A 357 17.34 20.98 7.67
CA GLU A 357 16.66 22.10 7.01
C GLU A 357 15.58 21.60 6.04
N THR A 358 15.93 20.62 5.19
CA THR A 358 14.99 19.98 4.27
C THR A 358 13.82 19.36 5.03
N SER A 359 14.12 18.62 6.10
CA SER A 359 13.10 17.89 6.86
C SER A 359 12.11 18.85 7.51
N ARG A 360 12.58 19.89 8.20
CA ARG A 360 11.71 20.89 8.82
C ARG A 360 10.87 21.66 7.80
N ALA A 361 11.42 21.98 6.63
CA ALA A 361 10.68 22.65 5.58
C ALA A 361 9.53 21.77 5.06
N LEU A 362 9.81 20.50 4.77
CA LEU A 362 8.80 19.55 4.30
C LEU A 362 7.77 19.21 5.38
N PHE A 363 8.19 19.08 6.64
CA PHE A 363 7.29 18.90 7.78
C PHE A 363 6.25 20.02 7.87
N ARG A 364 6.65 21.29 7.72
CA ARG A 364 5.70 22.42 7.70
C ARG A 364 4.72 22.34 6.53
N VAL A 365 5.16 21.91 5.35
CA VAL A 365 4.30 21.74 4.18
C VAL A 365 3.32 20.59 4.36
N LEU A 366 3.77 19.51 5.00
CA LEU A 366 3.03 18.26 5.14
C LEU A 366 2.27 18.15 6.48
N GLY A 367 2.34 19.16 7.34
CA GLY A 367 1.67 19.13 8.64
C GLY A 367 2.23 18.07 9.59
N LEU A 368 3.54 17.82 9.51
CA LEU A 368 4.28 16.89 10.37
C LEU A 368 5.12 17.67 11.38
N ASN A 369 5.45 17.05 12.51
CA ASN A 369 6.34 17.64 13.52
C ASN A 369 7.00 16.52 14.34
N GLU A 370 8.02 15.90 13.74
CA GLU A 370 8.67 14.71 14.28
C GLU A 370 10.15 14.97 14.58
N ALA A 371 10.85 13.95 15.08
CA ALA A 371 12.26 14.04 15.43
C ALA A 371 13.16 14.54 14.27
N PRO A 372 14.33 15.14 14.58
CA PRO A 372 15.31 15.57 13.58
C PRO A 372 15.75 14.44 12.65
N PHE A 373 16.23 14.81 11.46
CA PHE A 373 16.53 13.85 10.38
C PHE A 373 17.49 12.72 10.78
N ASP A 374 18.48 13.00 11.61
CA ASP A 374 19.47 12.04 12.10
C ASP A 374 18.96 11.12 13.23
N GLU A 375 17.89 11.51 13.91
CA GLU A 375 17.30 10.76 15.02
C GLU A 375 16.00 10.03 14.62
N VAL A 376 15.34 10.48 13.54
CA VAL A 376 13.98 10.05 13.17
C VAL A 376 13.84 8.55 12.93
N ILE A 377 14.88 7.86 12.47
CA ILE A 377 14.85 6.40 12.25
C ILE A 377 14.68 5.66 13.59
N ALA A 378 15.45 6.05 14.60
CA ALA A 378 15.43 5.42 15.92
C ALA A 378 14.24 5.89 16.77
N ALA A 379 13.77 7.12 16.55
CA ALA A 379 12.59 7.65 17.22
C ALA A 379 11.27 7.10 16.66
N GLY A 380 11.22 6.78 15.36
CA GLY A 380 9.96 6.59 14.66
C GLY A 380 9.21 7.92 14.54
N MET A 381 7.89 7.86 14.41
CA MET A 381 7.01 9.03 14.49
C MET A 381 6.04 8.87 15.66
N ASP A 382 5.79 9.94 16.40
CA ASP A 382 4.98 9.90 17.61
C ASP A 382 3.49 9.70 17.27
N PRO A 383 2.78 8.75 17.91
CA PRO A 383 1.36 8.52 17.64
C PRO A 383 0.47 9.75 17.81
N ASP A 384 0.74 10.59 18.82
CA ASP A 384 -0.09 11.75 19.17
C ASP A 384 0.06 12.91 18.19
N THR A 385 1.16 12.98 17.43
CA THR A 385 1.34 13.96 16.36
C THR A 385 1.12 13.35 14.99
N TYR A 386 1.75 12.22 14.68
CA TYR A 386 1.70 11.61 13.36
C TYR A 386 0.38 10.89 13.10
N VAL A 387 0.00 9.90 13.92
CA VAL A 387 -1.24 9.15 13.70
C VAL A 387 -2.46 10.07 13.84
N TYR A 388 -2.48 10.89 14.90
CA TYR A 388 -3.52 11.91 15.09
C TYR A 388 -3.59 12.88 13.90
N GLY A 389 -2.46 13.47 13.49
CA GLY A 389 -2.42 14.47 12.43
C GLY A 389 -2.87 13.93 11.08
N GLN A 390 -2.39 12.73 10.69
CA GLN A 390 -2.84 12.09 9.45
C GLN A 390 -4.31 11.68 9.50
N CYS A 391 -4.80 11.24 10.66
CA CYS A 391 -6.21 10.93 10.85
C CYS A 391 -7.09 12.19 10.71
N ALA A 392 -6.74 13.27 11.41
CA ALA A 392 -7.47 14.53 11.35
C ALA A 392 -7.50 15.12 9.93
N ASP A 393 -6.39 14.99 9.20
CA ASP A 393 -6.29 15.39 7.79
C ASP A 393 -7.16 14.53 6.87
N ALA A 394 -7.19 13.21 7.07
CA ALA A 394 -8.06 12.32 6.33
C ALA A 394 -9.54 12.60 6.61
N VAL A 395 -9.95 12.70 7.88
CA VAL A 395 -11.32 13.01 8.30
C VAL A 395 -11.80 14.33 7.69
N ARG A 396 -10.96 15.38 7.78
CA ARG A 396 -11.26 16.68 7.16
C ARG A 396 -11.34 16.58 5.64
N GLY A 397 -10.46 15.78 5.03
CA GLY A 397 -10.35 15.66 3.58
C GLY A 397 -11.49 14.87 2.93
N VAL A 398 -12.01 13.83 3.60
CA VAL A 398 -13.15 13.04 3.11
C VAL A 398 -14.49 13.70 3.40
N ASP A 399 -14.53 14.63 4.36
CA ASP A 399 -15.71 15.47 4.65
C ASP A 399 -16.98 14.63 4.88
N GLY A 400 -16.85 13.53 5.63
CA GLY A 400 -17.93 12.59 5.95
C GLY A 400 -18.44 11.73 4.79
N GLN A 401 -17.87 11.84 3.59
CA GLN A 401 -18.33 11.07 2.41
C GLN A 401 -17.72 9.67 2.31
N ALA A 402 -16.66 9.39 3.08
CA ALA A 402 -16.07 8.08 3.23
C ALA A 402 -15.65 7.88 4.70
N LYS A 403 -15.58 6.63 5.14
CA LYS A 403 -15.08 6.27 6.46
C LYS A 403 -13.56 6.33 6.52
N VAL A 404 -13.01 6.74 7.67
CA VAL A 404 -11.55 6.77 7.89
C VAL A 404 -11.16 5.69 8.90
N TYR A 405 -10.47 4.66 8.43
CA TYR A 405 -9.93 3.61 9.29
C TYR A 405 -8.41 3.68 9.33
N MET A 406 -7.82 4.08 10.45
CA MET A 406 -6.36 4.28 10.48
C MET A 406 -5.60 2.95 10.45
N GLY A 407 -4.65 2.83 9.52
CA GLY A 407 -3.76 1.67 9.40
C GLY A 407 -2.64 1.73 10.43
N VAL A 408 -2.89 1.22 11.64
CA VAL A 408 -1.93 1.22 12.75
C VAL A 408 -0.86 0.15 12.52
N GLY A 409 0.41 0.54 12.61
CA GLY A 409 1.51 -0.41 12.48
C GLY A 409 1.69 -1.21 13.77
N VAL A 410 1.48 -2.51 13.71
CA VAL A 410 1.85 -3.45 14.78
C VAL A 410 2.92 -4.34 14.19
N ASP A 411 4.15 -4.20 14.69
CA ASP A 411 5.32 -4.97 14.24
C ASP A 411 5.53 -4.93 12.71
N ALA A 412 5.29 -3.77 12.09
CA ALA A 412 5.71 -3.54 10.72
C ALA A 412 7.23 -3.80 10.60
N PRO A 413 7.66 -4.56 9.57
CA PRO A 413 8.96 -5.20 9.55
C PRO A 413 10.10 -4.20 9.49
N ARG A 414 11.10 -4.36 10.37
CA ARG A 414 12.33 -3.56 10.29
C ARG A 414 13.25 -4.11 9.20
N THR A 415 13.99 -3.22 8.55
CA THR A 415 15.04 -3.60 7.57
C THR A 415 16.45 -3.29 8.08
N ARG A 416 16.55 -2.64 9.24
CA ARG A 416 17.80 -2.25 9.90
C ARG A 416 17.65 -2.27 11.43
N PRO A 417 18.73 -2.54 12.20
CA PRO A 417 18.64 -2.72 13.65
C PRO A 417 18.24 -1.48 14.44
N ASP A 418 18.54 -0.29 13.92
CA ASP A 418 18.33 0.99 14.58
C ASP A 418 16.98 1.65 14.25
N THR A 419 16.14 1.01 13.42
CA THR A 419 14.74 1.43 13.27
C THR A 419 13.99 1.20 14.58
N ALA A 420 13.14 2.17 14.96
CA ALA A 420 12.35 2.13 16.18
C ALA A 420 11.54 0.81 16.30
N THR A 421 11.53 0.26 17.50
CA THR A 421 10.79 -0.98 17.81
C THR A 421 9.32 -0.67 18.09
N CYS A 422 8.43 -1.57 17.65
CA CYS A 422 7.04 -1.54 18.09
C CYS A 422 6.96 -1.82 19.61
N SER A 423 5.90 -1.35 20.24
CA SER A 423 5.60 -1.65 21.64
C SER A 423 4.10 -1.58 21.89
N ARG A 424 3.65 -2.18 23.00
CA ARG A 424 2.27 -2.08 23.48
C ARG A 424 1.79 -0.63 23.61
N ASP A 425 2.62 0.24 24.21
CA ASP A 425 2.30 1.66 24.42
C ASP A 425 2.09 2.40 23.09
N ILE A 426 2.99 2.19 22.13
CA ILE A 426 2.88 2.78 20.80
C ILE A 426 1.56 2.38 20.12
N VAL A 427 1.15 1.11 20.23
CA VAL A 427 -0.10 0.61 19.65
C VAL A 427 -1.31 1.21 20.37
N TYR A 428 -1.33 1.20 21.70
CA TYR A 428 -2.35 1.84 22.53
C TYR A 428 -2.54 3.32 22.15
N ARG A 429 -1.45 4.11 22.13
CA ARG A 429 -1.49 5.54 21.80
C ARG A 429 -1.97 5.78 20.38
N SER A 430 -1.63 4.91 19.42
CA SER A 430 -2.11 5.01 18.03
C SER A 430 -3.62 4.82 17.91
N VAL A 431 -4.20 3.87 18.66
CA VAL A 431 -5.66 3.69 18.72
C VAL A 431 -6.32 4.90 19.37
N MET A 432 -5.81 5.38 20.51
CA MET A 432 -6.31 6.57 21.19
C MET A 432 -6.21 7.83 20.32
N ALA A 433 -5.11 8.02 19.59
CA ALA A 433 -4.91 9.12 18.65
C ALA A 433 -5.94 9.09 17.52
N THR A 434 -6.24 7.90 16.97
CA THR A 434 -7.24 7.73 15.91
C THR A 434 -8.62 8.21 16.35
N TYR A 435 -9.13 7.74 17.49
CA TYR A 435 -10.46 8.13 17.95
C TYR A 435 -10.52 9.59 18.41
N ARG A 436 -9.47 10.11 19.05
CA ARG A 436 -9.39 11.56 19.39
C ARG A 436 -9.42 12.46 18.15
N ALA A 437 -8.88 12.01 17.02
CA ALA A 437 -8.91 12.74 15.75
C ALA A 437 -10.25 12.62 15.00
N GLY A 438 -11.17 11.78 15.48
CA GLY A 438 -12.47 11.54 14.85
C GLY A 438 -12.47 10.45 13.78
N GLY A 439 -11.45 9.58 13.75
CA GLY A 439 -11.45 8.39 12.89
C GLY A 439 -12.59 7.43 13.23
N ASP A 440 -13.10 6.73 12.23
CA ASP A 440 -14.23 5.80 12.37
C ASP A 440 -13.82 4.41 12.88
N GLY A 441 -12.51 4.14 12.96
CA GLY A 441 -11.97 2.86 13.42
C GLY A 441 -10.49 2.68 13.07
N VAL A 442 -9.99 1.48 13.30
CA VAL A 442 -8.59 1.10 13.07
C VAL A 442 -8.48 -0.18 12.26
N VAL A 443 -7.38 -0.33 11.53
CA VAL A 443 -6.97 -1.58 10.89
C VAL A 443 -5.54 -1.89 11.30
N LEU A 444 -5.36 -2.97 12.05
CA LEU A 444 -4.08 -3.46 12.54
C LEU A 444 -3.31 -4.09 11.38
N ALA A 445 -2.07 -3.67 11.19
CA ALA A 445 -1.34 -3.86 9.94
C ALA A 445 0.18 -3.96 10.18
N PRO A 446 0.97 -4.58 9.29
CA PRO A 446 0.61 -5.02 7.93
C PRO A 446 0.11 -6.47 7.80
N ASN A 447 0.38 -7.33 8.78
CA ASN A 447 0.02 -8.76 8.78
C ASN A 447 0.13 -9.37 10.19
N TYR A 448 -0.95 -10.00 10.66
CA TYR A 448 -1.01 -10.72 11.93
C TYR A 448 0.15 -11.71 12.15
N ALA A 449 0.62 -12.41 11.10
CA ALA A 449 1.72 -13.38 11.22
C ALA A 449 3.09 -12.76 11.59
N SER A 450 3.18 -11.43 11.71
CA SER A 450 4.36 -10.71 12.19
C SER A 450 4.14 -10.01 13.53
N MET A 451 2.91 -9.98 14.04
CA MET A 451 2.53 -9.22 15.22
C MET A 451 2.79 -10.02 16.49
N HIS A 452 3.27 -9.39 17.54
CA HIS A 452 3.26 -10.01 18.87
C HIS A 452 1.89 -9.77 19.51
N LEU A 453 1.30 -10.81 20.09
CA LEU A 453 0.04 -10.69 20.82
C LEU A 453 0.19 -9.72 22.01
N ALA A 454 1.36 -9.67 22.63
CA ALA A 454 1.67 -8.69 23.68
C ALA A 454 1.59 -7.22 23.21
N HIS A 455 1.87 -6.94 21.93
CA HIS A 455 1.70 -5.60 21.35
C HIS A 455 0.23 -5.33 21.00
N LEU A 456 -0.48 -6.36 20.52
CA LEU A 456 -1.93 -6.30 20.26
C LEU A 456 -2.75 -6.05 21.54
N ASP A 457 -2.25 -6.44 22.72
CA ASP A 457 -2.88 -6.09 24.00
C ASP A 457 -3.02 -4.58 24.20
N GLY A 458 -2.21 -3.74 23.53
CA GLY A 458 -2.37 -2.28 23.54
C GLY A 458 -3.64 -1.81 22.84
N VAL A 459 -4.10 -2.55 21.82
CA VAL A 459 -5.40 -2.29 21.16
C VAL A 459 -6.54 -2.59 22.12
N ALA A 460 -6.51 -3.76 22.75
CA ALA A 460 -7.48 -4.17 23.75
C ALA A 460 -7.61 -3.14 24.87
N GLU A 461 -6.49 -2.71 25.44
CA GLU A 461 -6.44 -1.70 26.49
C GLU A 461 -7.08 -0.37 26.05
N ALA A 462 -6.76 0.11 24.85
CA ALA A 462 -7.34 1.34 24.32
C ALA A 462 -8.85 1.21 24.09
N LEU A 463 -9.31 0.07 23.56
CA LEU A 463 -10.74 -0.16 23.32
C LEU A 463 -11.53 -0.28 24.63
N ASP A 464 -10.97 -0.93 25.65
CA ASP A 464 -11.57 -1.02 26.98
C ASP A 464 -11.71 0.37 27.62
N GLU A 465 -10.68 1.21 27.55
CA GLU A 465 -10.72 2.58 28.09
C GLU A 465 -11.75 3.46 27.35
N LEU A 466 -11.89 3.26 26.04
CA LEU A 466 -12.88 3.96 25.22
C LEU A 466 -14.31 3.40 25.37
N GLY A 467 -14.49 2.26 26.05
CA GLY A 467 -15.78 1.58 26.18
C GLY A 467 -16.31 1.02 24.85
N LEU A 468 -15.40 0.54 24.00
CA LEU A 468 -15.65 0.13 22.62
C LEU A 468 -15.51 -1.39 22.39
N ARG A 469 -15.13 -2.16 23.42
CA ARG A 469 -14.93 -3.61 23.37
C ARG A 469 -16.09 -4.41 23.94
#